data_AF-A0A4Q3R5B5-F1
#
_entry.id   AF-A0A4Q3R5B5-F1
#
_cell.length_a   1.000
_cell.length_b   1.000
_cell.length_c   1.000
_cell.angle_alpha   90.00
_cell.angle_beta   90.00
_cell.angle_gamma   90.00
#
_symmetry.space_group_name_H-M   'P 1'
#
loop_
_entity.id
_entity.type
_entity.pdbx_description
1 polymer ?
#
loop_
_entity_poly.entity_id
_entity_poly.type
_entity_poly.pdbx_seq_one_letter_code
_entity_poly.pdbx_strand_id
1 'polypeptide(L)'
;MEIFFITHPHFNKHQSMPRFASMLVDGMQKRGHKVHVYYPKPYFFKLPLSAGFKKWLGYIDQYAIFPMQLQKKLRRNQQALLVFTDQALGPW
;
A
#
# COMPACT_ATOMS: atom_id res chain seq x y z
N MET A 1 10.04 -0.80 -17.62
CA MET A 1 10.54 -0.99 -16.24
C MET A 1 9.45 -1.62 -15.38
N GLU A 2 9.83 -2.24 -14.27
CA GLU A 2 8.89 -2.75 -13.26
C GLU A 2 8.70 -1.69 -12.18
N ILE A 3 7.46 -1.28 -11.91
CA ILE A 3 7.11 -0.20 -10.96
C ILE A 3 6.20 -0.76 -9.88
N PHE A 4 6.51 -0.47 -8.63
CA PHE A 4 5.77 -0.87 -7.45
C PHE A 4 5.18 0.39 -6.81
N PHE A 5 3.89 0.63 -7.06
CA PHE A 5 3.15 1.67 -6.37
C PHE A 5 2.69 1.19 -5.00
N ILE A 6 3.06 1.90 -3.95
CA ILE A 6 2.60 1.68 -2.59
C ILE A 6 1.49 2.70 -2.30
N THR A 7 0.32 2.22 -1.92
CA THR A 7 -0.86 3.06 -1.69
C THR A 7 -1.50 2.78 -0.34
N HIS A 8 -2.39 3.68 0.06
CA HIS A 8 -3.03 3.67 1.37
C HIS A 8 -3.95 2.45 1.56
N PRO A 9 -4.05 1.88 2.77
CA PRO A 9 -4.96 0.79 3.05
C PRO A 9 -6.41 1.16 2.71
N HIS A 10 -7.10 0.25 2.02
CA HIS A 10 -8.50 0.42 1.61
C HIS A 10 -9.46 0.38 2.80
N PHE A 11 -9.08 -0.25 3.91
CA PHE A 11 -9.93 -0.37 5.10
C PHE A 11 -10.14 0.97 5.83
N ASN A 12 -9.36 2.01 5.50
CA ASN A 12 -9.51 3.35 6.07
C ASN A 12 -10.50 4.25 5.31
N LYS A 13 -11.25 3.72 4.33
CA LYS A 13 -12.32 4.41 3.55
C LYS A 13 -11.92 5.70 2.80
N HIS A 14 -10.65 6.12 2.85
CA HIS A 14 -10.15 7.27 2.07
C HIS A 14 -10.19 6.97 0.57
N GLN A 15 -10.70 7.92 -0.23
CA GLN A 15 -10.88 7.74 -1.68
C GLN A 15 -9.91 8.55 -2.55
N SER A 16 -9.32 9.64 -2.03
CA SER A 16 -8.39 10.47 -2.80
C SER A 16 -7.12 9.72 -3.21
N MET A 17 -6.47 9.05 -2.25
CA MET A 17 -5.20 8.35 -2.52
C MET A 17 -5.38 7.15 -3.46
N PRO A 18 -6.40 6.27 -3.31
CA PRO A 18 -6.62 5.19 -4.29
C PRO A 18 -6.90 5.70 -5.71
N ARG A 19 -7.62 6.82 -5.85
CA ARG A 19 -7.89 7.43 -7.16
C ARG A 19 -6.61 7.99 -7.79
N PHE A 20 -5.79 8.68 -7.00
CA PHE A 20 -4.49 9.19 -7.46
C PHE A 20 -3.56 8.04 -7.88
N ALA A 21 -3.45 6.99 -7.07
CA ALA A 21 -2.68 5.80 -7.41
C ALA A 21 -3.18 5.14 -8.71
N SER A 22 -4.50 5.04 -8.89
CA SER A 22 -5.10 4.48 -10.11
C SER A 22 -4.77 5.31 -11.35
N MET A 23 -4.82 6.64 -11.25
CA MET A 23 -4.41 7.54 -12.34
C MET A 23 -2.95 7.32 -12.75
N LEU A 24 -2.05 7.13 -11.77
CA LEU A 24 -0.63 6.83 -12.04
C LEU A 24 -0.45 5.45 -12.67
N VAL A 25 -1.17 4.43 -12.19
CA VAL A 25 -1.15 3.07 -12.75
C VAL A 25 -1.52 3.12 -14.23
N ASP A 26 -2.64 3.74 -14.57
CA ASP A 26 -3.12 3.85 -15.95
C ASP A 26 -2.10 4.57 -16.84
N GLY A 27 -1.55 5.70 -16.36
CA GLY A 27 -0.55 6.48 -17.08
C GLY A 27 0.74 5.70 -17.34
N MET A 28 1.23 4.96 -16.36
CA MET A 28 2.46 4.17 -16.48
C MET A 28 2.26 2.92 -17.35
N GLN A 29 1.11 2.25 -17.25
CA GLN A 29 0.78 1.12 -18.11
C GLN A 29 0.66 1.53 -19.58
N LYS A 30 0.01 2.67 -19.86
CA LYS A 30 -0.07 3.24 -21.23
C LYS A 30 1.31 3.57 -21.82
N ARG A 31 2.33 3.78 -20.99
CA ARG A 31 3.73 3.98 -21.39
C ARG A 31 4.53 2.69 -21.52
N GLY A 32 3.89 1.52 -21.41
CA GLY A 32 4.52 0.21 -21.54
C GLY A 32 5.29 -0.26 -20.31
N HIS A 33 5.03 0.31 -19.13
CA HIS A 33 5.64 -0.16 -17.88
C HIS A 33 4.83 -1.31 -17.26
N LYS A 34 5.53 -2.23 -16.59
CA LYS A 34 4.91 -3.29 -15.80
C LYS A 34 4.66 -2.74 -14.40
N VAL A 35 3.40 -2.52 -14.06
CA VAL A 35 3.01 -1.82 -12.82
C VAL A 35 2.36 -2.79 -11.84
N HIS A 36 2.74 -2.69 -10.57
CA HIS A 36 2.19 -3.43 -9.46
C HIS A 36 1.72 -2.47 -8.37
N VAL A 37 0.57 -2.74 -7.76
CA VAL A 37 0.02 -1.94 -6.66
C VAL A 37 0.05 -2.75 -5.37
N TYR A 38 0.56 -2.14 -4.31
CA TYR A 38 0.69 -2.72 -2.99
C TYR A 38 0.09 -1.81 -1.93
N TYR A 39 -0.60 -2.40 -0.97
CA TYR A 39 -1.20 -1.71 0.17
C TYR A 39 -1.30 -2.66 1.37
N PRO A 40 -1.37 -2.14 2.60
CA PRO A 40 -1.59 -2.96 3.79
C PRO A 40 -2.93 -3.69 3.73
N LYS A 41 -2.92 -4.99 4.03
CA LYS A 41 -4.12 -5.82 4.09
C LYS A 41 -4.64 -5.90 5.54
N PRO A 42 -5.96 -5.95 5.76
CA PRO A 42 -6.54 -5.99 7.10
C PRO A 42 -6.47 -7.40 7.70
N TYR A 43 -5.32 -7.80 8.25
CA TYR A 43 -5.17 -9.08 8.93
C TYR A 43 -5.77 -9.03 10.33
N PHE A 44 -5.37 -8.04 11.13
CA PHE A 44 -5.88 -7.84 12.48
C PHE A 44 -7.06 -6.87 12.53
N PHE A 45 -7.13 -5.87 11.64
CA PHE A 45 -8.23 -4.89 11.62
C PHE A 45 -9.63 -5.53 11.53
N LYS A 46 -9.73 -6.71 10.91
CA LYS A 46 -10.98 -7.47 10.75
C LYS A 46 -11.43 -8.24 12.00
N LEU A 47 -10.65 -8.28 13.07
CA LEU A 47 -11.02 -8.98 14.30
C LEU A 47 -12.25 -8.32 14.97
N PRO A 48 -13.16 -9.10 15.58
CA PRO A 48 -14.39 -8.60 16.19
C PRO A 48 -14.13 -7.94 17.56
N LEU A 49 -13.27 -6.93 17.60
CA LEU A 49 -12.95 -6.13 18.79
C LEU A 49 -13.67 -4.78 18.77
N SER A 50 -13.64 -4.08 19.92
CA SER A 50 -14.20 -2.73 20.02
C SER A 50 -13.46 -1.73 19.11
N ALA A 51 -14.14 -0.63 18.75
CA ALA A 51 -13.66 0.35 17.78
C ALA A 51 -12.28 0.95 18.16
N GLY A 52 -12.01 1.14 19.45
CA GLY A 52 -10.72 1.62 19.95
C GLY A 52 -9.57 0.68 19.59
N PHE A 53 -9.74 -0.63 19.83
CA PHE A 53 -8.73 -1.64 19.50
C PHE A 53 -8.57 -1.82 17.99
N LYS A 54 -9.66 -1.74 17.21
CA LYS A 54 -9.60 -1.87 15.74
C LYS A 54 -8.64 -0.87 15.10
N LYS A 55 -8.61 0.38 15.60
CA LYS A 55 -7.66 1.40 15.11
C LYS A 55 -6.21 0.95 15.29
N TRP A 56 -5.86 0.48 16.49
CA TRP A 56 -4.51 0.00 16.80
C TRP A 56 -4.12 -1.23 16.00
N LEU A 57 -5.07 -2.16 15.81
CA LEU A 57 -4.85 -3.33 14.95
C LEU A 57 -4.61 -2.95 13.48
N GLY A 58 -5.30 -1.91 12.98
CA GLY A 58 -5.04 -1.33 11.67
C GLY A 58 -3.62 -0.75 11.55
N TYR A 59 -3.09 -0.14 12.60
CA TYR A 59 -1.70 0.32 12.64
C TYR A 59 -0.69 -0.83 12.68
N ILE A 60 -0.99 -1.94 13.35
CA ILE A 60 -0.14 -3.14 13.28
C ILE A 60 -0.11 -3.70 11.85
N ASP A 61 -1.27 -3.77 11.19
CA ASP A 61 -1.38 -4.19 9.79
C ASP A 61 -0.54 -3.28 8.87
N GLN A 62 -0.57 -1.96 9.11
CA GLN A 62 0.10 -0.95 8.29
C GLN A 62 1.60 -0.80 8.54
N TYR A 63 2.04 -0.77 9.79
CA TYR A 63 3.42 -0.39 10.15
C TYR A 63 4.30 -1.56 10.57
N ALA A 64 3.72 -2.73 10.89
CA ALA A 64 4.50 -3.93 11.20
C ALA A 64 4.38 -4.96 10.08
N ILE A 65 3.15 -5.40 9.76
CA ILE A 65 2.95 -6.50 8.82
C ILE A 65 3.31 -6.09 7.39
N PHE A 66 2.80 -4.96 6.93
CA PHE A 66 3.00 -4.54 5.54
C PHE A 66 4.47 -4.33 5.17
N PRO A 67 5.31 -3.63 5.96
CA PRO A 67 6.74 -3.51 5.67
C PRO A 67 7.45 -4.87 5.60
N MET A 68 7.15 -5.79 6.50
CA MET A 68 7.72 -7.15 6.46
C MET A 68 7.33 -7.91 5.17
N GLN A 69 6.07 -7.77 4.72
CA GLN A 69 5.60 -8.39 3.48
C GLN A 69 6.22 -7.74 2.24
N LEU A 70 6.34 -6.41 2.24
CA LEU A 70 6.92 -5.64 1.17
C LEU A 70 8.41 -5.96 1.00
N GLN A 71 9.18 -5.98 2.10
CA GLN A 71 10.60 -6.36 2.07
C GLN A 71 10.83 -7.75 1.48
N LYS A 72 10.02 -8.74 1.86
CA LYS A 72 10.09 -10.10 1.29
C LYS A 72 9.85 -10.12 -0.23
N LYS A 73 8.98 -9.25 -0.73
CA LYS A 73 8.72 -9.11 -2.17
C LYS A 73 9.84 -8.36 -2.90
N LEU A 74 10.34 -7.27 -2.32
CA LEU A 74 11.40 -6.45 -2.91
C LEU A 74 12.74 -7.18 -3.02
N ARG A 75 13.05 -8.06 -2.06
CA ARG A 75 14.25 -8.92 -2.12
C ARG A 75 14.32 -9.78 -3.39
N ARG A 76 13.19 -10.03 -4.05
CA ARG A 76 13.12 -10.81 -5.30
C ARG A 76 13.30 -9.95 -6.56
N ASN A 77 13.14 -8.63 -6.47
CA ASN A 77 13.12 -7.70 -7.61
C ASN A 77 13.92 -6.42 -7.29
N GLN A 78 15.25 -6.50 -7.36
CA GLN A 78 16.15 -5.39 -7.00
C GLN A 78 16.19 -4.24 -8.03
N GLN A 79 15.72 -4.46 -9.26
CA GLN A 79 15.73 -3.46 -10.34
C GLN A 79 14.42 -2.65 -10.44
N ALA A 80 13.46 -2.89 -9.54
CA ALA A 80 12.14 -2.27 -9.62
C ALA A 80 12.13 -0.87 -9.00
N LEU A 81 11.39 0.06 -9.62
CA LEU A 81 11.16 1.40 -9.07
C LEU A 81 10.05 1.34 -8.01
N LEU A 82 10.37 1.72 -6.78
CA LEU A 82 9.40 1.82 -5.69
C LEU A 82 8.86 3.25 -5.59
N VAL A 83 7.54 3.42 -5.67
CA VAL A 83 6.90 4.74 -5.61
C VAL A 83 5.79 4.72 -4.58
N PHE A 84 5.90 5.58 -3.57
CA PHE A 84 4.84 5.81 -2.60
C PHE A 84 3.85 6.82 -3.20
N THR A 85 2.57 6.43 -3.25
CA THR A 85 1.48 7.20 -3.87
C THR A 85 0.59 7.91 -2.85
N ASP A 86 1.13 8.09 -1.65
CA ASP A 86 0.45 8.84 -0.60
C ASP A 86 0.85 10.31 -0.65
N GLN A 87 -0.14 11.19 -0.67
CA GLN A 87 0.04 12.64 -0.61
C GLN A 87 0.30 13.13 0.82
N ALA A 88 0.06 12.30 1.83
CA ALA A 88 0.48 12.56 3.20
C ALA A 88 1.81 11.84 3.46
N LEU A 89 2.82 12.60 3.86
CA LEU A 89 4.10 12.14 4.42
C LEU A 89 3.90 11.46 5.79
N GLY A 90 2.90 10.59 5.93
CA GLY A 90 2.74 9.74 7.10
C GLY A 90 3.90 8.75 7.18
N PRO A 91 4.29 8.28 8.37
CA PRO A 91 5.41 7.36 8.52
C PRO A 91 5.02 6.02 7.87
N TRP A 92 5.56 5.72 6.70
CA TRP A 92 5.43 4.41 6.04
C TRP A 92 6.44 3.40 6.61
#